data_AF-A0A176QGM2-F1
#
_entry.id   AF-A0A176QGM2-F1
#
_cell.length_a   1.000
_cell.length_b   1.000
_cell.length_c   1.000
_cell.angle_alpha   90.00
_cell.angle_beta   90.00
_cell.angle_gamma   90.00
#
_symmetry.space_group_name_H-M   'P 1'
#
loop_
_entity.id
_entity.type
_entity.pdbx_description
1 polymer ?
#
loop_
_entity_poly.entity_id
_entity_poly.type
_entity_poly.pdbx_seq_one_letter_code
_entity_poly.pdbx_strand_id
1 'polypeptide(L)'
;MLLSVVALVVAVLAVLLALGLARQLGVLRRRLAEVERSSPIGDADARRLRAEVDAALSRVAVVRYDAFGDMGGRLSFSAALLDGQGDGLVLTSIHGRGESRTYAKGVTAGESETTLTPEERQAVAAARAGSPTA
;
A
#
# COMPACT_ATOMS: atom_id res chain seq x y z
N MET A 1 69.67 8.43 25.73
CA MET A 1 69.51 7.86 24.38
C MET A 1 68.43 6.79 24.31
N LEU A 2 68.35 5.83 25.25
CA LEU A 2 67.31 4.78 25.24
C LEU A 2 65.87 5.33 25.40
N LEU A 3 65.64 6.22 26.39
CA LEU A 3 64.32 6.83 26.63
C LEU A 3 63.78 7.60 25.42
N SER A 4 64.65 8.36 24.75
CA SER A 4 64.30 9.15 23.56
C SER A 4 63.95 8.26 22.36
N VAL A 5 64.63 7.13 22.21
CA VAL A 5 64.32 6.14 21.15
C VAL A 5 62.98 5.45 21.43
N VAL A 6 62.73 5.05 22.68
CA VAL A 6 61.45 4.44 23.08
C VAL A 6 60.28 5.41 22.87
N ALA A 7 60.44 6.69 23.25
CA ALA A 7 59.41 7.71 23.04
C ALA A 7 59.09 7.93 21.55
N LEU A 8 60.12 7.95 20.69
CA LEU A 8 59.95 8.08 19.24
C LEU A 8 59.20 6.88 18.66
N VAL A 9 59.55 5.65 19.07
CA VAL A 9 58.88 4.43 18.62
C VAL A 9 57.41 4.44 19.02
N VAL A 10 57.09 4.79 20.28
CA VAL A 10 55.71 4.89 20.76
C VAL A 10 54.91 5.95 19.99
N ALA A 11 55.50 7.12 19.73
CA ALA A 11 54.86 8.17 18.95
C ALA A 11 54.56 7.72 17.51
N VAL A 12 55.52 7.05 16.86
CA VAL A 12 55.33 6.50 15.52
C VAL A 12 54.23 5.44 15.50
N LEU A 13 54.22 4.51 16.48
CA LEU A 13 53.17 3.50 16.59
C LEU A 13 51.79 4.11 16.82
N ALA A 14 51.68 5.16 17.66
CA ALA A 14 50.44 5.88 17.89
C ALA A 14 49.92 6.56 16.62
N VAL A 15 50.81 7.19 15.85
CA VAL A 15 50.46 7.81 14.56
C VAL A 15 50.00 6.76 13.55
N LEU A 16 50.68 5.62 13.45
CA LEU A 16 50.30 4.52 12.56
C LEU A 16 48.94 3.94 12.94
N LEU A 17 48.66 3.75 14.24
CA LEU A 17 47.36 3.29 14.73
C LEU A 17 46.26 4.29 14.39
N ALA A 18 46.48 5.58 14.64
CA ALA A 18 45.52 6.64 14.33
C ALA A 18 45.21 6.72 12.83
N LEU A 19 46.23 6.61 11.98
CA LEU A 19 46.08 6.56 10.52
C LEU A 19 45.31 5.32 10.06
N GLY A 20 45.58 4.16 10.67
CA GLY A 20 44.86 2.91 10.42
C GLY A 20 43.38 3.03 10.78
N LEU A 21 43.08 3.53 11.97
CA LEU A 21 41.71 3.74 12.45
C LEU A 21 40.95 4.75 11.58
N ALA A 22 41.59 5.86 11.20
CA ALA A 22 41.01 6.87 10.33
C ALA A 22 40.68 6.31 8.94
N ARG A 23 41.57 5.49 8.37
CA ARG A 23 41.31 4.79 7.11
C ARG A 23 40.15 3.81 7.24
N GLN A 24 40.13 3.01 8.29
CA GLN A 24 39.09 2.00 8.51
C GLN A 24 37.71 2.64 8.72
N LEU A 25 37.63 3.74 9.49
CA LEU A 25 36.41 4.54 9.64
C LEU A 25 35.98 5.17 8.32
N GLY A 26 36.92 5.64 7.50
CA GLY A 26 36.63 6.16 6.16
C GLY A 26 36.02 5.10 5.24
N VAL A 27 36.56 3.88 5.24
CA VAL A 27 36.02 2.75 4.47
C VAL A 27 34.63 2.34 4.98
N LEU A 28 34.45 2.24 6.30
CA LEU A 28 33.16 1.87 6.87
C LEU A 28 32.07 2.90 6.55
N ARG A 29 32.39 4.19 6.66
CA ARG A 29 31.48 5.28 6.26
C ARG A 29 31.09 5.21 4.79
N ARG A 30 32.04 4.91 3.90
CA ARG A 30 31.77 4.73 2.46
C ARG A 30 30.86 3.54 2.20
N ARG A 31 31.11 2.41 2.87
CA ARG A 31 30.26 1.20 2.76
C ARG A 31 28.85 1.44 3.29
N LEU A 32 28.70 2.15 4.41
CA LEU A 32 27.38 2.54 4.93
C LEU A 32 26.65 3.45 3.95
N ALA A 33 27.31 4.48 3.42
CA ALA A 33 26.71 5.37 2.42
C ALA A 33 26.37 4.63 1.12
N GLU A 34 27.09 3.56 0.79
CA GLU A 34 26.78 2.69 -0.35
C GLU A 34 25.57 1.80 -0.08
N VAL A 35 25.49 1.14 1.08
CA VAL A 35 24.33 0.36 1.50
C VAL A 35 23.07 1.22 1.58
N GLU A 36 23.19 2.44 2.09
CA GLU A 36 22.08 3.39 2.17
C GLU A 36 21.62 3.88 0.79
N ARG A 37 22.56 4.09 -0.15
CA ARG A 37 22.25 4.36 -1.57
C ARG A 37 21.70 3.14 -2.31
N SER A 38 22.09 1.94 -1.89
CA SER A 38 21.62 0.67 -2.45
C SER A 38 20.30 0.20 -1.86
N SER A 39 19.76 0.86 -0.82
CA SER A 39 18.37 0.67 -0.42
C SER A 39 17.50 1.35 -1.48
N PRO A 40 16.88 0.59 -2.40
CA PRO A 40 16.25 1.15 -3.59
C PRO A 40 14.96 1.91 -3.26
N ILE A 41 14.48 1.79 -2.01
CA ILE A 41 13.30 2.45 -1.48
C ILE A 41 13.70 2.90 -0.07
N GLY A 42 13.83 4.20 0.17
CA GLY A 42 14.04 4.70 1.53
C GLY A 42 12.82 4.36 2.40
N ASP A 43 12.98 4.28 3.71
CA ASP A 43 11.84 4.04 4.62
C ASP A 43 10.68 5.02 4.39
N ALA A 44 11.00 6.24 3.96
CA ALA A 44 10.02 7.25 3.58
C ALA A 44 9.23 6.86 2.32
N ASP A 45 9.91 6.36 1.29
CA ASP A 45 9.27 5.90 0.04
C ASP A 45 8.44 4.64 0.29
N ALA A 46 8.90 3.73 1.15
CA ALA A 46 8.15 2.54 1.53
C ALA A 46 6.88 2.90 2.30
N ARG A 47 6.96 3.89 3.22
CA ARG A 47 5.78 4.42 3.92
C ARG A 47 4.81 5.09 2.94
N ARG A 48 5.32 5.89 2.02
CA ARG A 48 4.50 6.56 1.01
C ARG A 48 3.79 5.55 0.10
N LEU A 49 4.51 4.55 -0.40
CA LEU A 49 3.93 3.51 -1.24
C LEU A 49 2.87 2.71 -0.49
N ARG A 50 3.10 2.38 0.79
CA ARG A 50 2.08 1.70 1.61
C ARG A 50 0.82 2.55 1.77
N ALA A 51 0.97 3.86 2.01
CA ALA A 51 -0.18 4.76 2.10
C ALA A 51 -0.93 4.87 0.75
N GLU A 52 -0.20 4.95 -0.36
CA GLU A 52 -0.80 4.98 -1.71
C GLU A 52 -1.54 3.67 -2.03
N VAL A 53 -1.00 2.52 -1.63
CA VAL A 53 -1.64 1.21 -1.80
C VAL A 53 -2.88 1.08 -0.90
N ASP A 54 -2.82 1.57 0.34
CA ASP A 54 -3.95 1.49 1.28
C ASP A 54 -5.13 2.37 0.84
N ALA A 55 -4.85 3.52 0.21
CA ALA A 55 -5.84 4.42 -0.38
C ALA A 55 -6.33 3.98 -1.78
N ALA A 56 -5.74 2.95 -2.38
CA ALA A 56 -6.16 2.46 -3.69
C ALA A 56 -7.44 1.61 -3.56
N LEU A 57 -8.38 1.78 -4.49
CA LEU A 57 -9.60 0.97 -4.61
C LEU A 57 -9.28 -0.47 -5.00
N SER A 58 -8.81 -1.25 -4.03
CA SER A 58 -8.26 -2.59 -4.20
C SER A 58 -9.20 -3.70 -3.72
N ARG A 59 -10.25 -3.34 -2.96
CA ARG A 59 -11.27 -4.26 -2.48
C ARG A 59 -12.48 -4.21 -3.39
N VAL A 60 -12.69 -5.26 -4.17
CA VAL A 60 -13.75 -5.32 -5.18
C VAL A 60 -14.62 -6.56 -4.97
N ALA A 61 -15.93 -6.36 -5.04
CA ALA A 61 -16.89 -7.47 -5.11
C ALA A 61 -18.09 -7.09 -5.97
N VAL A 62 -18.62 -8.08 -6.70
CA VAL A 62 -19.80 -7.92 -7.55
C VAL A 62 -20.90 -8.88 -7.09
N VAL A 63 -22.12 -8.36 -7.00
CA VAL A 63 -23.34 -9.11 -6.73
C VAL A 63 -24.22 -9.01 -7.97
N ARG A 64 -24.51 -10.16 -8.60
CA ARG A 64 -25.42 -10.24 -9.76
C ARG A 64 -26.79 -10.73 -9.34
N TYR A 65 -27.83 -10.10 -9.89
CA TYR A 65 -29.21 -10.39 -9.53
C TYR A 65 -30.17 -10.13 -10.70
N ASP A 66 -31.40 -10.61 -10.55
CA ASP A 66 -32.51 -10.29 -11.45
C ASP A 66 -33.38 -9.23 -10.75
N ALA A 67 -33.37 -8.01 -11.27
CA ALA A 67 -34.09 -6.88 -10.67
C ALA A 67 -35.60 -6.90 -10.95
N PHE A 68 -36.03 -7.65 -11.97
CA PHE A 68 -37.43 -7.67 -12.44
C PHE A 68 -38.05 -9.09 -12.47
N GLY A 69 -37.25 -10.14 -12.35
CA GLY A 69 -37.69 -11.54 -12.23
C GLY A 69 -38.14 -12.18 -13.54
N ASP A 70 -38.17 -11.42 -14.64
CA ASP A 70 -38.76 -11.81 -15.93
C ASP A 70 -37.79 -11.63 -17.12
N MET A 71 -36.51 -11.37 -16.84
CA MET A 71 -35.49 -10.95 -17.80
C MET A 71 -34.60 -12.08 -18.33
N GLY A 72 -34.88 -13.34 -17.96
CA GLY A 72 -34.15 -14.50 -18.49
C GLY A 72 -32.68 -14.58 -18.05
N GLY A 73 -32.33 -14.00 -16.89
CA GLY A 73 -30.99 -14.09 -16.32
C GLY A 73 -30.69 -12.99 -15.29
N ARG A 74 -29.58 -13.15 -14.55
CA ARG A 74 -29.10 -12.15 -13.59
C ARG A 74 -28.26 -11.06 -14.28
N LEU A 75 -28.93 -10.22 -15.07
CA LEU A 75 -28.30 -9.19 -15.89
C LEU A 75 -28.06 -7.86 -15.14
N SER A 76 -28.70 -7.68 -13.98
CA SER A 76 -28.42 -6.54 -13.09
C SER A 76 -27.27 -6.85 -12.14
N PHE A 77 -26.56 -5.82 -11.70
CA PHE A 77 -25.44 -5.98 -10.76
C PHE A 77 -25.25 -4.77 -9.84
N SER A 78 -24.64 -5.03 -8.68
CA SER A 78 -24.04 -4.02 -7.81
C SER A 78 -22.58 -4.40 -7.58
N ALA A 79 -21.68 -3.45 -7.84
CA ALA A 79 -20.24 -3.61 -7.72
C ALA A 79 -19.70 -2.61 -6.70
N ALA A 80 -19.12 -3.11 -5.61
CA ALA A 80 -18.43 -2.28 -4.63
C ALA A 80 -16.95 -2.19 -5.00
N LEU A 81 -16.42 -0.97 -5.04
CA LEU A 81 -15.01 -0.67 -5.24
C LEU A 81 -14.57 0.17 -4.04
N LEU A 82 -13.81 -0.44 -3.12
CA LEU A 82 -13.42 0.15 -1.86
C LEU A 82 -11.90 0.09 -1.67
N ASP A 83 -11.37 0.98 -0.84
CA ASP A 83 -9.98 0.99 -0.42
C ASP A 83 -9.72 0.13 0.84
N GLY A 84 -8.53 0.26 1.42
CA GLY A 84 -8.13 -0.43 2.65
C GLY A 84 -9.01 -0.11 3.85
N GLN A 85 -9.56 1.10 3.92
CA GLN A 85 -10.37 1.65 5.01
C GLN A 85 -11.88 1.41 4.82
N GLY A 86 -12.29 0.97 3.62
CA GLY A 86 -13.69 0.75 3.26
C GLY A 86 -14.36 2.00 2.68
N ASP A 87 -13.57 2.99 2.28
CA ASP A 87 -14.02 4.16 1.54
C ASP A 87 -14.01 3.87 0.04
N GLY A 88 -14.95 4.45 -0.72
CA GLY A 88 -15.02 4.27 -2.16
C GLY A 88 -16.43 4.48 -2.69
N LEU A 89 -16.90 3.55 -3.53
CA LEU A 89 -18.22 3.65 -4.15
C LEU A 89 -18.84 2.30 -4.47
N VAL A 90 -20.16 2.32 -4.64
CA VAL A 90 -20.92 1.21 -5.23
C VAL A 90 -21.50 1.67 -6.56
N LEU A 91 -21.25 0.90 -7.61
CA LEU A 91 -21.83 1.03 -8.94
C LEU A 91 -22.93 0.00 -9.12
N THR A 92 -24.14 0.47 -9.39
CA THR A 92 -25.31 -0.39 -9.60
C THR A 92 -25.81 -0.22 -11.02
N SER A 93 -25.99 -1.32 -11.75
CA SER A 93 -26.65 -1.33 -13.05
C SER A 93 -27.91 -2.19 -12.96
N ILE A 94 -29.04 -1.58 -13.28
CA ILE A 94 -30.34 -2.24 -13.36
C ILE A 94 -30.68 -2.40 -14.85
N HIS A 95 -30.72 -3.65 -15.30
CA HIS A 95 -31.02 -3.99 -16.68
C HIS A 95 -32.52 -4.28 -16.85
N GLY A 96 -33.22 -3.45 -17.64
CA GLY A 96 -34.61 -3.65 -18.04
C GLY A 96 -34.73 -4.01 -19.53
N ARG A 97 -35.94 -4.34 -20.00
CA ARG A 97 -36.18 -4.88 -21.36
C ARG A 97 -35.72 -3.96 -22.50
N GLY A 98 -35.86 -2.65 -22.33
CA GLY A 98 -35.54 -1.66 -23.37
C GLY A 98 -34.38 -0.73 -23.04
N GLU A 99 -33.89 -0.76 -21.81
CA GLU A 99 -32.85 0.17 -21.34
C GLU A 99 -32.13 -0.39 -20.10
N SER A 100 -30.98 0.18 -19.78
CA SER A 100 -30.29 -0.05 -18.50
C SER A 100 -30.02 1.28 -17.84
N ARG A 101 -30.17 1.30 -16.51
CA ARG A 101 -29.83 2.48 -15.70
C ARG A 101 -28.67 2.14 -14.80
N THR A 102 -27.67 3.02 -14.80
CA THR A 102 -26.48 2.89 -13.94
C THR A 102 -26.45 4.04 -12.95
N TYR A 103 -26.20 3.71 -11.69
CA TYR A 103 -26.10 4.63 -10.56
C TYR A 103 -24.80 4.41 -9.81
N ALA A 104 -24.31 5.46 -9.17
CA ALA A 104 -23.18 5.37 -8.25
C ALA A 104 -23.56 6.00 -6.91
N LYS A 105 -23.19 5.35 -5.82
CA LYS A 105 -23.32 5.87 -4.45
C LYS A 105 -21.94 5.87 -3.79
N GLY A 106 -21.59 6.98 -3.16
CA GLY A 106 -20.38 7.07 -2.34
C GLY A 106 -20.50 6.21 -1.09
N VAL A 107 -19.38 5.61 -0.69
CA VAL A 107 -19.27 4.81 0.54
C VAL A 107 -18.14 5.39 1.39
N THR A 108 -18.42 5.57 2.68
CA THR A 108 -17.46 6.01 3.69
C THR A 108 -17.52 5.05 4.87
N ALA A 109 -16.37 4.48 5.25
CA ALA A 109 -16.23 3.47 6.30
C ALA A 109 -17.20 2.26 6.14
N GLY A 110 -17.57 1.94 4.90
CA GLY A 110 -18.52 0.88 4.57
C GLY A 110 -20.01 1.23 4.70
N GLU A 111 -20.34 2.49 4.94
CA GLU A 111 -21.72 3.01 4.96
C GLU A 111 -21.91 4.06 3.86
N SER A 112 -23.15 4.39 3.50
CA SER A 112 -23.44 5.45 2.53
C SER A 112 -24.45 6.44 3.10
N GLU A 113 -24.29 7.72 2.77
CA GLU A 113 -25.28 8.75 3.14
C GLU A 113 -26.66 8.44 2.55
N THR A 114 -26.69 7.83 1.37
CA THR A 114 -27.92 7.33 0.74
C THR A 114 -28.14 5.88 1.12
N THR A 115 -29.38 5.51 1.41
CA THR A 115 -29.72 4.11 1.73
C THR A 115 -29.29 3.18 0.59
N LEU A 116 -28.44 2.22 0.94
CA LEU A 116 -28.03 1.15 0.03
C LEU A 116 -29.18 0.13 -0.14
N THR A 117 -29.30 -0.47 -1.33
CA THR A 117 -30.18 -1.63 -1.53
C THR A 117 -29.60 -2.88 -0.84
N PRO A 118 -30.36 -3.97 -0.67
CA PRO A 118 -29.82 -5.23 -0.16
C PRO A 118 -28.60 -5.73 -0.94
N GLU A 119 -28.65 -5.64 -2.28
CA GLU A 119 -27.59 -6.10 -3.18
C GLU A 119 -26.35 -5.21 -3.09
N GLU A 120 -26.54 -3.89 -2.97
CA GLU A 120 -25.45 -2.93 -2.75
C GLU A 120 -24.77 -3.16 -1.41
N ARG A 121 -25.54 -3.36 -0.32
CA ARG A 121 -24.99 -3.71 0.99
C ARG A 121 -24.22 -5.02 0.95
N GLN A 122 -24.74 -6.02 0.24
CA GLN A 122 -24.06 -7.31 0.08
C GLN A 122 -22.73 -7.14 -0.66
N ALA A 123 -22.68 -6.32 -1.71
CA ALA A 123 -21.45 -6.03 -2.44
C ALA A 123 -20.41 -5.32 -1.54
N VAL A 124 -20.83 -4.30 -0.77
CA VAL A 124 -19.96 -3.60 0.19
C VAL A 124 -19.40 -4.55 1.24
N ALA A 125 -20.26 -5.40 1.83
CA ALA A 125 -19.84 -6.38 2.82
C ALA A 125 -18.83 -7.39 2.24
N ALA A 126 -19.09 -7.90 1.03
CA ALA A 126 -18.20 -8.85 0.36
C ALA A 126 -16.83 -8.23 0.01
N ALA A 127 -16.81 -6.99 -0.50
CA ALA A 127 -15.57 -6.28 -0.79
C ALA A 127 -14.75 -6.05 0.49
N ARG A 128 -15.38 -5.63 1.59
CA ARG A 128 -14.71 -5.45 2.89
C ARG A 128 -14.15 -6.75 3.46
N ALA A 129 -14.87 -7.86 3.26
CA ALA A 129 -14.40 -9.19 3.66
C ALA A 129 -13.25 -9.72 2.80
N GLY A 130 -12.87 -9.01 1.72
CA GLY A 130 -11.83 -9.47 0.79
C GLY A 130 -12.23 -10.72 0.01
N SER A 131 -13.54 -10.97 -0.15
CA SER A 131 -14.04 -12.10 -0.93
C SER A 131 -14.09 -11.69 -2.40
N PRO A 132 -13.23 -12.22 -3.29
CA PRO A 132 -13.37 -11.97 -4.71
C PRO A 132 -14.56 -12.78 -5.21
N THR A 133 -15.72 -12.15 -5.37
CA THR A 133 -16.87 -12.77 -6.03
C THR A 133 -17.07 -12.15 -7.40
N ALA A 134 -16.89 -13.00 -8.41
CA ALA A 134 -17.32 -12.80 -9.80
C ALA A 134 -18.69 -13.45 -10.02
#